data_AF-A0A1V6FTQ9-F1
#
_entry.id   AF-A0A1V6FTQ9-F1
#
_cell.length_a   1.000
_cell.length_b   1.000
_cell.length_c   1.000
_cell.angle_alpha   90.00
_cell.angle_beta   90.00
_cell.angle_gamma   90.00
#
_symmetry.space_group_name_H-M   'P 1'
#
loop_
_entity.id
_entity.type
_entity.pdbx_description
1 polymer ?
#
loop_
_entity_poly.entity_id
_entity_poly.type
_entity_poly.pdbx_seq_one_letter_code
_entity_poly.pdbx_strand_id
1 'polypeptide(L)'
;MFIGNFVAYSDQALPGFELLTPELLKRTRERATLRRADRYTTLIVSAALALLGDDAADDGLALITATAFGTHRTTFSTLDDILDFPEAQILPTRFSHSVHNAAAAYVGAALKMRGPAIALAGFEQVLCEALELAKTFLHGGLCTRAMVIAAEEKALLTEKAHELWPERFAADMPEGVVGFLLSLSPQDNRRGRLLLDRSARVSLSSPFTFGGDAKLFQALAHADATSEHHL
;
A
#
# COMPACT_ATOMS: atom_id res chain seq x y z
N MET A 1 10.02 -14.35 -5.95
CA MET A 1 10.63 -13.05 -6.33
C MET A 1 11.66 -12.69 -5.26
N PHE A 2 12.75 -12.02 -5.61
CA PHE A 2 13.69 -11.51 -4.60
C PHE A 2 13.17 -10.22 -4.00
N ILE A 3 13.39 -10.02 -2.70
CA ILE A 3 12.96 -8.84 -1.96
C ILE A 3 14.17 -7.91 -1.81
N GLY A 4 14.14 -6.79 -2.51
CA GLY A 4 15.17 -5.75 -2.41
C GLY A 4 14.93 -4.79 -1.25
N ASN A 5 13.67 -4.53 -0.92
CA ASN A 5 13.32 -3.81 0.30
C ASN A 5 11.89 -4.13 0.74
N PHE A 6 11.61 -3.87 2.01
CA PHE A 6 10.31 -4.07 2.66
C PHE A 6 10.09 -2.96 3.70
N VAL A 7 8.86 -2.45 3.77
CA VAL A 7 8.42 -1.48 4.78
C VAL A 7 7.05 -1.86 5.31
N ALA A 8 6.80 -1.60 6.58
CA ALA A 8 5.51 -1.79 7.22
C ALA A 8 5.32 -0.72 8.30
N TYR A 9 4.27 0.09 8.18
CA TYR A 9 3.90 1.13 9.14
C TYR A 9 2.47 0.92 9.62
N SER A 10 2.24 1.14 10.92
CA SER A 10 0.90 1.03 11.53
C SER A 10 0.69 2.08 12.61
N ASP A 11 -0.53 2.60 12.74
CA ASP A 11 -0.93 3.47 13.87
C ASP A 11 -1.05 2.71 15.19
N GLN A 12 -1.02 1.38 15.13
CA GLN A 12 -1.01 0.46 16.27
C GLN A 12 0.29 -0.34 16.34
N ALA A 13 0.66 -0.79 17.55
CA ALA A 13 1.81 -1.68 17.74
C ALA A 13 1.49 -3.10 17.21
N LEU A 14 1.95 -3.40 15.99
CA LEU A 14 1.77 -4.69 15.34
C LEU A 14 3.13 -5.40 15.14
N PRO A 15 3.20 -6.74 15.24
CA PRO A 15 4.43 -7.48 15.00
C PRO A 15 5.01 -7.22 13.61
N GLY A 16 6.25 -6.73 13.55
CA GLY A 16 6.95 -6.43 12.30
C GLY A 16 6.63 -5.06 11.68
N PHE A 17 5.82 -4.23 12.35
CA PHE A 17 5.49 -2.88 11.90
C PHE A 17 6.24 -1.83 12.71
N GLU A 18 6.74 -0.82 12.02
CA GLU A 18 7.19 0.43 12.64
C GLU A 18 5.98 1.33 12.94
N LEU A 19 6.09 2.18 13.95
CA LEU A 19 5.00 3.09 14.32
C LEU A 19 4.83 4.19 13.26
N LEU A 20 3.60 4.32 12.77
CA LEU A 20 3.19 5.41 11.90
C LEU A 20 3.02 6.69 12.72
N THR A 21 3.98 7.60 12.61
CA THR A 21 3.96 8.86 13.37
C THR A 21 3.49 10.06 12.53
N PRO A 22 2.87 11.07 13.17
CA PRO A 22 2.59 12.35 12.51
C PRO A 22 3.84 12.99 11.87
N GLU A 23 5.00 12.84 12.51
CA GLU A 23 6.28 13.35 12.02
C GLU A 23 6.72 12.68 10.71
N LEU A 24 6.56 11.36 10.58
CA LEU A 24 6.85 10.62 9.35
C LEU A 24 6.03 11.17 8.18
N LEU A 25 4.74 11.39 8.42
CA LEU A 25 3.80 11.87 7.41
C LEU A 25 4.04 13.32 7.05
N LYS A 26 4.36 14.15 8.04
CA LYS A 26 4.75 15.55 7.81
C LYS A 26 5.99 15.62 6.92
N ARG A 27 7.05 14.88 7.24
CA ARG A 27 8.28 14.80 6.43
C ARG A 27 8.01 14.30 5.02
N THR A 28 7.14 13.30 4.89
CA THR A 28 6.71 12.78 3.57
C THR A 28 6.03 13.87 2.74
N ARG A 29 5.09 14.61 3.34
CA ARG A 29 4.39 15.71 2.65
C ARG A 29 5.33 16.82 2.22
N GLU A 30 6.32 17.17 3.03
CA GLU A 30 7.35 18.16 2.70
C GLU A 30 8.26 17.66 1.57
N ARG A 31 8.81 16.44 1.70
CA ARG A 31 9.72 15.84 0.71
C ARG A 31 9.08 15.66 -0.67
N ALA A 32 7.82 15.23 -0.73
CA ALA A 32 7.10 14.99 -1.98
C ALA A 32 6.15 16.13 -2.39
N THR A 33 6.19 17.28 -1.71
CA THR A 33 5.34 18.46 -2.00
C THR A 33 3.84 18.12 -2.06
N LEU A 34 3.36 17.28 -1.13
CA LEU A 34 2.01 16.73 -1.11
C LEU A 34 0.97 17.69 -0.50
N ARG A 35 0.90 18.92 -1.01
CA ARG A 35 0.06 20.00 -0.43
C ARG A 35 -1.44 19.67 -0.37
N ARG A 36 -1.93 18.86 -1.32
CA ARG A 36 -3.37 18.55 -1.47
C ARG A 36 -3.68 17.04 -1.38
N ALA A 37 -2.67 16.23 -1.11
CA ALA A 37 -2.87 14.79 -1.01
C ALA A 37 -3.69 14.45 0.23
N ASP A 38 -4.64 13.53 0.06
CA ASP A 38 -5.38 12.90 1.13
C ASP A 38 -4.47 12.02 2.02
N ARG A 39 -5.08 11.41 3.03
CA ARG A 39 -4.36 10.63 4.04
C ARG A 39 -3.83 9.32 3.46
N TYR A 40 -4.68 8.57 2.75
CA TYR A 40 -4.32 7.36 2.01
C TYR A 40 -3.16 7.59 1.04
N THR A 41 -3.24 8.62 0.19
CA THR A 41 -2.16 8.98 -0.75
C THR A 41 -0.84 9.24 -0.01
N THR A 42 -0.88 9.91 1.15
CA THR A 42 0.33 10.19 1.93
C THR A 42 0.96 8.90 2.48
N LEU A 43 0.14 7.92 2.89
CA LEU A 43 0.63 6.60 3.31
C LEU A 43 1.35 5.90 2.16
N ILE A 44 0.72 5.81 0.99
CA ILE A 44 1.31 5.18 -0.19
C ILE A 44 2.63 5.85 -0.58
N VAL A 45 2.68 7.19 -0.63
CA VAL A 45 3.90 7.92 -0.98
C VAL A 45 5.00 7.74 0.08
N SER A 46 4.65 7.67 1.37
CA SER A 46 5.65 7.41 2.43
C SER A 46 6.31 6.04 2.25
N ALA A 47 5.53 5.00 1.96
CA ALA A 47 6.07 3.67 1.70
C ALA A 47 6.91 3.63 0.42
N ALA A 48 6.46 4.30 -0.65
CA ALA A 48 7.20 4.35 -1.91
C ALA A 48 8.58 5.00 -1.74
N LEU A 49 8.65 6.14 -1.03
CA LEU A 49 9.91 6.82 -0.73
C LEU A 49 10.83 5.98 0.16
N ALA A 50 10.27 5.28 1.15
CA ALA A 50 11.04 4.43 2.05
C ALA A 50 11.55 3.16 1.36
N LEU A 51 10.76 2.56 0.47
CA LEU A 51 11.15 1.38 -0.31
C LEU A 51 12.31 1.68 -1.26
N LEU A 52 12.24 2.81 -1.97
CA LEU A 52 13.28 3.19 -2.92
C LEU A 52 14.50 3.82 -2.22
N GLY A 53 14.30 4.47 -1.08
CA GLY A 53 15.37 5.11 -0.30
C GLY A 53 16.00 6.28 -1.07
N ASP A 54 17.28 6.13 -1.39
CA ASP A 54 18.07 7.08 -2.18
C ASP A 54 18.25 6.64 -3.63
N ASP A 55 17.76 5.45 -4.01
CA ASP A 55 17.81 4.98 -5.39
C ASP A 55 16.91 5.84 -6.28
N ALA A 56 17.28 5.95 -7.56
CA ALA A 56 16.39 6.54 -8.56
C ALA A 56 15.39 5.48 -9.06
N ALA A 57 14.18 5.92 -9.40
CA ALA A 57 13.28 5.05 -10.13
C ALA A 57 13.82 4.89 -11.56
N ASP A 58 14.02 3.64 -11.98
CA ASP A 58 14.34 3.32 -13.36
C ASP A 58 13.07 3.19 -14.20
N ASP A 59 13.21 3.25 -15.53
CA ASP A 59 12.09 3.11 -16.48
C ASP A 59 11.45 1.71 -16.43
N GLY A 60 12.14 0.74 -15.84
CA GLY A 60 11.67 -0.62 -15.62
C GLY A 60 10.97 -0.83 -14.27
N LEU A 61 10.74 0.21 -13.46
CA LEU A 61 10.03 0.10 -12.20
C LEU A 61 8.51 0.19 -12.42
N ALA A 62 7.80 -0.90 -12.14
CA ALA A 62 6.34 -0.88 -12.05
C ALA A 62 5.87 -0.52 -10.64
N LEU A 63 4.73 0.16 -10.54
CA LEU A 63 4.01 0.42 -9.29
C LEU A 63 2.67 -0.32 -9.29
N ILE A 64 2.39 -1.04 -8.21
CA ILE A 64 1.08 -1.64 -7.94
C ILE A 64 0.65 -1.18 -6.56
N THR A 65 -0.43 -0.39 -6.49
CA THR A 65 -1.07 -0.04 -5.22
C THR A 65 -2.25 -0.97 -4.97
N ALA A 66 -2.52 -1.30 -3.71
CA ALA A 66 -3.57 -2.21 -3.30
C ALA A 66 -4.34 -1.65 -2.10
N THR A 67 -5.65 -1.85 -2.06
CA THR A 67 -6.51 -1.40 -0.95
C THR A 67 -7.89 -2.04 -1.00
N ALA A 68 -8.52 -2.22 0.16
CA ALA A 68 -9.92 -2.59 0.28
C ALA A 68 -10.85 -1.37 0.27
N PHE A 69 -10.51 -0.31 1.00
CA PHE A 69 -11.41 0.83 1.18
C PHE A 69 -10.95 2.09 0.43
N GLY A 70 -9.67 2.18 0.05
CA GLY A 70 -9.09 3.30 -0.67
C GLY A 70 -9.22 4.62 0.09
N THR A 71 -9.41 5.70 -0.67
CA THR A 71 -9.52 7.09 -0.20
C THR A 71 -10.90 7.43 0.36
N HIS A 72 -11.54 6.49 1.07
CA HIS A 72 -12.94 6.59 1.48
C HIS A 72 -13.25 7.83 2.33
N ARG A 73 -12.30 8.38 3.09
CA ARG A 73 -12.47 9.69 3.77
C ARG A 73 -12.74 10.81 2.77
N THR A 74 -11.92 10.88 1.72
CA THR A 74 -12.05 11.90 0.68
C THR A 74 -13.23 11.62 -0.25
N THR A 75 -13.54 10.34 -0.50
CA THR A 75 -14.73 9.94 -1.25
C THR A 75 -15.99 10.41 -0.54
N PHE A 76 -16.15 10.13 0.76
CA PHE A 76 -17.33 10.57 1.51
C PHE A 76 -17.43 12.09 1.61
N SER A 77 -16.32 12.78 1.89
CA SER A 77 -16.32 14.25 1.86
C SER A 77 -16.70 14.83 0.48
N THR A 78 -16.39 14.14 -0.62
CA THR A 78 -16.81 14.56 -1.96
C THR A 78 -18.30 14.31 -2.18
N LEU A 79 -18.84 13.22 -1.65
CA LEU A 79 -20.28 12.94 -1.70
C LEU A 79 -21.08 13.95 -0.86
N ASP A 80 -20.57 14.29 0.33
CA ASP A 80 -21.17 15.34 1.18
C ASP A 80 -21.22 16.67 0.43
N ASP A 81 -20.13 17.06 -0.25
CA ASP A 81 -20.12 18.29 -1.05
C ASP A 81 -21.18 18.28 -2.16
N ILE A 82 -21.41 17.14 -2.81
CA ILE A 82 -22.44 16.97 -3.86
C ILE A 82 -23.86 17.15 -3.29
N LEU A 83 -24.08 16.72 -2.05
CA LEU A 83 -25.38 16.80 -1.39
C LEU A 83 -25.65 18.21 -0.83
N ASP A 84 -24.62 18.85 -0.28
CA ASP A 84 -24.75 20.11 0.46
C ASP A 84 -24.65 21.36 -0.43
N PHE A 85 -23.94 21.25 -1.57
CA PHE A 85 -23.64 22.41 -2.41
C PHE A 85 -24.15 22.27 -3.85
N PRO A 86 -24.51 23.39 -4.50
CA PRO A 86 -24.73 23.42 -5.95
C PRO A 86 -23.47 23.02 -6.72
N GLU A 87 -23.64 22.43 -7.91
CA GLU A 87 -22.56 21.90 -8.75
C GLU A 87 -21.38 22.89 -8.95
N ALA A 88 -21.67 24.17 -9.15
CA ALA A 88 -20.66 25.22 -9.36
C ALA A 88 -19.72 25.45 -8.15
N GLN A 89 -20.04 24.90 -6.98
CA GLN A 89 -19.27 25.04 -5.75
C GLN A 89 -18.51 23.75 -5.37
N ILE A 90 -18.74 22.65 -6.08
CA ILE A 90 -18.03 21.39 -5.84
C ILE A 90 -16.60 21.53 -6.37
N LEU A 91 -15.61 21.24 -5.51
CA LEU A 91 -14.19 21.36 -5.86
C LEU A 91 -13.73 20.18 -6.74
N PRO A 92 -13.43 20.37 -8.04
CA PRO A 92 -13.04 19.26 -8.91
C PRO A 92 -11.78 18.54 -8.45
N THR A 93 -10.87 19.28 -7.81
CA THR A 93 -9.63 18.73 -7.27
C THR A 93 -9.85 17.74 -6.12
N ARG A 94 -10.94 17.88 -5.36
CA ARG A 94 -11.27 16.95 -4.28
C ARG A 94 -11.78 15.63 -4.88
N PHE A 95 -12.64 15.70 -5.90
CA PHE A 95 -13.05 14.54 -6.68
C PHE A 95 -11.85 13.78 -7.27
N SER A 96 -10.86 14.48 -7.84
CA SER A 96 -9.65 13.83 -8.38
C SER A 96 -8.83 13.06 -7.33
N HIS A 97 -9.00 13.34 -6.04
CA HIS A 97 -8.35 12.59 -4.96
C HIS A 97 -9.25 11.52 -4.33
N SER A 98 -10.51 11.42 -4.76
CA SER A 98 -11.46 10.39 -4.28
C SER A 98 -11.32 9.03 -5.00
N VAL A 99 -10.47 8.97 -6.02
CA VAL A 99 -10.23 7.80 -6.84
C VAL A 99 -8.93 7.11 -6.45
N HIS A 100 -8.92 5.77 -6.44
CA HIS A 100 -7.80 4.98 -5.92
C HIS A 100 -6.49 5.18 -6.70
N ASN A 101 -6.58 5.54 -7.99
CA ASN A 101 -5.42 5.77 -8.85
C ASN A 101 -4.70 7.11 -8.57
N ALA A 102 -5.30 8.02 -7.79
CA ALA A 102 -4.66 9.29 -7.42
C ALA A 102 -3.32 9.03 -6.71
N ALA A 103 -3.29 8.07 -5.78
CA ALA A 103 -2.08 7.72 -5.05
C ALA A 103 -0.94 7.27 -5.97
N ALA A 104 -1.25 6.46 -6.99
CA ALA A 104 -0.28 6.02 -7.99
C ALA A 104 0.29 7.19 -8.80
N ALA A 105 -0.54 8.17 -9.17
CA ALA A 105 -0.08 9.38 -9.86
C ALA A 105 0.87 10.22 -8.97
N TYR A 106 0.57 10.33 -7.67
CA TYR A 106 1.44 11.03 -6.72
C TYR A 106 2.79 10.35 -6.53
N VAL A 107 2.83 9.01 -6.45
CA VAL A 107 4.09 8.26 -6.42
C VAL A 107 4.88 8.49 -7.71
N GLY A 108 4.22 8.40 -8.86
CA GLY A 108 4.86 8.64 -10.15
C GLY A 108 5.49 10.03 -10.24
N ALA A 109 4.81 11.06 -9.74
CA ALA A 109 5.35 12.41 -9.68
C ALA A 109 6.52 12.53 -8.68
N ALA A 110 6.39 11.96 -7.47
CA ALA A 110 7.40 12.05 -6.42
C ALA A 110 8.70 11.33 -6.78
N LEU A 111 8.59 10.17 -7.43
CA LEU A 111 9.73 9.32 -7.80
C LEU A 111 10.15 9.48 -9.27
N LYS A 112 9.46 10.31 -10.05
CA LYS A 112 9.65 10.49 -11.50
C LYS A 112 9.54 9.19 -12.30
N MET A 113 8.63 8.30 -11.89
CA MET A 113 8.45 7.01 -12.55
C MET A 113 7.90 7.17 -13.95
N ARG A 114 8.37 6.30 -14.86
CA ARG A 114 7.88 6.19 -16.24
C ARG A 114 7.34 4.81 -16.60
N GLY A 115 7.52 3.83 -15.69
CA GLY A 115 7.02 2.47 -15.85
C GLY A 115 5.51 2.32 -15.56
N PRO A 116 4.97 1.10 -15.68
CA PRO A 116 3.55 0.82 -15.47
C PRO A 116 3.09 1.17 -14.05
N ALA A 117 1.87 1.69 -13.92
CA ALA A 117 1.24 1.95 -12.63
C ALA A 117 -0.19 1.42 -12.61
N ILE A 118 -0.51 0.56 -11.64
CA ILE A 118 -1.84 -0.03 -11.44
C ILE A 118 -2.32 0.23 -10.02
N ALA A 119 -3.58 0.61 -9.87
CA ALA A 119 -4.28 0.63 -8.59
C ALA A 119 -5.28 -0.53 -8.56
N LEU A 120 -5.06 -1.47 -7.66
CA LEU A 120 -5.89 -2.65 -7.44
C LEU A 120 -6.77 -2.40 -6.21
N ALA A 121 -8.06 -2.71 -6.35
CA ALA A 121 -9.03 -2.60 -5.27
C ALA A 121 -9.69 -3.96 -5.07
N GLY A 122 -9.71 -4.45 -3.85
CA GLY A 122 -10.22 -5.77 -3.50
C GLY A 122 -10.15 -6.00 -2.00
N PHE A 123 -10.82 -7.04 -1.52
CA PHE A 123 -10.95 -7.29 -0.09
C PHE A 123 -9.92 -8.33 0.40
N GLU A 124 -10.36 -9.54 0.73
CA GLU A 124 -9.68 -10.54 1.57
C GLU A 124 -8.21 -10.82 1.23
N GLN A 125 -7.81 -10.73 -0.05
CA GLN A 125 -6.50 -11.17 -0.54
C GLN A 125 -5.83 -10.12 -1.42
N VAL A 126 -6.20 -8.84 -1.28
CA VAL A 126 -5.77 -7.77 -2.19
C VAL A 126 -4.25 -7.63 -2.28
N LEU A 127 -3.50 -7.87 -1.19
CA LEU A 127 -2.04 -7.90 -1.22
C LEU A 127 -1.51 -9.10 -2.02
N CYS A 128 -2.05 -10.30 -1.80
CA CYS A 128 -1.66 -11.51 -2.52
C CYS A 128 -1.92 -11.36 -4.02
N GLU A 129 -3.08 -10.81 -4.39
CA GLU A 129 -3.45 -10.50 -5.77
C GLU A 129 -2.48 -9.49 -6.41
N ALA A 130 -2.12 -8.43 -5.68
CA ALA A 130 -1.15 -7.44 -6.13
C ALA A 130 0.26 -8.03 -6.30
N LEU A 131 0.67 -8.95 -5.43
CA LEU A 131 1.96 -9.66 -5.52
C LEU A 131 1.98 -10.67 -6.69
N GLU A 132 0.88 -11.37 -6.95
CA GLU A 132 0.72 -12.23 -8.13
C GLU A 132 0.75 -11.40 -9.43
N LEU A 133 0.14 -10.21 -9.42
CA LEU A 133 0.23 -9.27 -10.55
C LEU A 133 1.68 -8.81 -10.77
N ALA A 134 2.39 -8.47 -9.70
CA ALA A 134 3.81 -8.10 -9.76
C ALA A 134 4.67 -9.23 -10.34
N LYS A 135 4.45 -10.46 -9.88
CA LYS A 135 5.11 -11.67 -10.40
C LYS A 135 4.84 -11.86 -11.89
N THR A 136 3.62 -11.59 -12.33
CA THR A 136 3.22 -11.66 -13.74
C THR A 136 3.95 -10.59 -14.55
N PHE A 137 4.03 -9.36 -14.05
CA PHE A 137 4.72 -8.25 -14.73
C PHE A 137 6.22 -8.53 -14.90
N LEU A 138 6.86 -8.99 -13.83
CA LEU A 138 8.28 -9.32 -13.81
C LEU A 138 8.61 -10.47 -14.77
N HIS A 139 7.88 -11.59 -14.72
CA HIS A 139 8.13 -12.71 -15.64
C HIS A 139 7.74 -12.42 -17.08
N GLY A 140 6.72 -11.57 -17.29
CA GLY A 140 6.30 -11.11 -18.61
C GLY A 140 7.24 -10.08 -19.25
N GLY A 141 8.27 -9.62 -18.53
CA GLY A 141 9.20 -8.60 -19.02
C GLY A 141 8.58 -7.20 -19.14
N LEU A 142 7.43 -6.95 -18.51
CA LEU A 142 6.80 -5.62 -18.48
C LEU A 142 7.56 -4.65 -17.55
N CYS A 143 8.31 -5.18 -16.59
CA CYS A 143 9.13 -4.42 -15.66
C CYS A 143 10.35 -5.25 -15.23
N THR A 144 11.42 -4.59 -14.80
CA THR A 144 12.61 -5.21 -14.19
C THR A 144 12.48 -5.28 -12.67
N ARG A 145 11.75 -4.32 -12.09
CA ARG A 145 11.45 -4.21 -10.66
C ARG A 145 9.96 -3.90 -10.48
N ALA A 146 9.38 -4.39 -9.40
CA ALA A 146 7.99 -4.11 -9.03
C ALA A 146 7.92 -3.57 -7.61
N MET A 147 7.31 -2.41 -7.44
CA MET A 147 6.96 -1.81 -6.16
C MET A 147 5.49 -2.12 -5.88
N VAL A 148 5.23 -2.93 -4.86
CA VAL A 148 3.86 -3.31 -4.45
C VAL A 148 3.58 -2.66 -3.11
N ILE A 149 2.52 -1.86 -3.01
CA ILE A 149 2.18 -1.13 -1.78
C ILE A 149 0.69 -1.32 -1.47
N ALA A 150 0.37 -1.85 -0.29
CA ALA A 150 -1.00 -1.95 0.19
C ALA A 150 -1.19 -1.01 1.39
N ALA A 151 -2.28 -0.24 1.42
CA ALA A 151 -2.56 0.68 2.52
C ALA A 151 -4.06 0.80 2.81
N GLU A 152 -4.39 1.08 4.08
CA GLU A 152 -5.72 1.54 4.52
C GLU A 152 -5.53 2.78 5.36
N GLU A 153 -6.39 3.78 5.15
CA GLU A 153 -6.50 4.93 6.03
C GLU A 153 -7.51 4.66 7.14
N LYS A 154 -7.34 5.32 8.30
CA LYS A 154 -8.38 5.31 9.34
C LYS A 154 -9.46 6.31 9.00
N ALA A 155 -10.67 5.88 8.66
CA ALA A 155 -11.85 6.74 8.58
C ALA A 155 -13.14 5.92 8.76
N LEU A 156 -14.30 6.50 8.43
CA LEU A 156 -15.62 5.99 8.82
C LEU A 156 -15.80 4.48 8.59
N LEU A 157 -15.42 3.96 7.41
CA LEU A 157 -15.59 2.55 7.10
C LEU A 157 -14.68 1.68 7.96
N THR A 158 -13.41 2.05 8.12
CA THR A 158 -12.46 1.24 8.89
C THR A 158 -12.70 1.31 10.39
N GLU A 159 -13.17 2.46 10.89
CA GLU A 159 -13.54 2.68 12.29
C GLU A 159 -14.81 1.91 12.66
N LYS A 160 -15.76 1.80 11.73
CA LYS A 160 -17.05 1.12 11.97
C LYS A 160 -17.10 -0.34 11.51
N ALA A 161 -16.08 -0.82 10.81
CA ALA A 161 -16.04 -2.19 10.28
C ALA A 161 -16.34 -3.26 11.34
N HIS A 162 -15.76 -3.12 12.54
CA HIS A 162 -15.94 -4.08 13.64
C HIS A 162 -17.34 -4.03 14.28
N GLU A 163 -17.99 -2.86 14.28
CA GLU A 163 -19.37 -2.71 14.74
C GLU A 163 -20.37 -3.24 13.71
N LEU A 164 -20.11 -2.98 12.42
CA LEU A 164 -21.00 -3.32 11.31
C LEU A 164 -20.89 -4.80 10.91
N TRP A 165 -19.72 -5.41 11.06
CA TRP A 165 -19.48 -6.80 10.69
C TRP A 165 -18.49 -7.49 11.65
N PRO A 166 -18.89 -7.72 12.91
CA PRO A 166 -18.00 -8.26 13.95
C PRO A 166 -17.48 -9.68 13.65
N GLU A 167 -18.24 -10.48 12.88
CA GLU A 167 -17.81 -11.80 12.41
C GLU A 167 -16.58 -11.72 11.49
N ARG A 168 -16.42 -10.59 10.79
CA ARG A 168 -15.33 -10.36 9.82
C ARG A 168 -14.20 -9.53 10.42
N PHE A 169 -14.54 -8.56 11.25
CA PHE A 169 -13.60 -7.63 11.86
C PHE A 169 -13.76 -7.72 13.38
N ALA A 170 -12.97 -8.57 14.01
CA ALA A 170 -13.07 -8.84 15.45
C ALA A 170 -12.68 -7.64 16.34
N ALA A 171 -12.02 -6.63 15.77
CA ALA A 171 -11.54 -5.44 16.47
C ALA A 171 -11.38 -4.28 15.48
N ASP A 172 -11.14 -3.09 16.04
CA ASP A 172 -10.76 -1.89 15.29
C ASP A 172 -9.64 -2.17 14.30
N MET A 173 -9.85 -1.79 13.04
CA MET A 173 -8.81 -1.94 12.03
C MET A 173 -7.72 -0.88 12.22
N PRO A 174 -6.44 -1.27 12.14
CA PRO A 174 -5.34 -0.33 12.15
C PRO A 174 -5.32 0.47 10.83
N GLU A 175 -4.85 1.71 10.92
CA GLU A 175 -4.32 2.40 9.75
C GLU A 175 -2.89 1.95 9.52
N GLY A 176 -2.56 1.68 8.27
CA GLY A 176 -1.23 1.22 7.97
C GLY A 176 -0.94 1.10 6.50
N VAL A 177 0.32 0.80 6.22
CA VAL A 177 0.83 0.55 4.88
C VAL A 177 1.90 -0.52 4.94
N VAL A 178 1.88 -1.44 4.00
CA VAL A 178 2.93 -2.43 3.75
C VAL A 178 3.43 -2.27 2.32
N GLY A 179 4.73 -2.46 2.14
CA GLY A 179 5.37 -2.24 0.86
C GLY A 179 6.47 -3.25 0.57
N PHE A 180 6.58 -3.65 -0.69
CA PHE A 180 7.62 -4.54 -1.20
C PHE A 180 8.28 -3.93 -2.43
N LEU A 181 9.61 -4.00 -2.49
CA LEU A 181 10.38 -3.76 -3.70
C LEU A 181 10.94 -5.10 -4.17
N LEU A 182 10.48 -5.56 -5.33
CA LEU A 182 10.66 -6.92 -5.82
C LEU A 182 11.40 -6.96 -7.15
N SER A 183 12.20 -7.99 -7.38
CA SER A 183 12.76 -8.28 -8.71
C SER A 183 12.99 -9.78 -8.94
N LEU A 184 13.42 -10.13 -10.15
CA LEU A 184 13.90 -11.48 -10.47
C LEU A 184 15.43 -11.60 -10.42
N SER A 185 16.14 -10.49 -10.27
CA SER A 185 17.61 -10.48 -10.21
C SER A 185 18.08 -10.83 -8.79
N PRO A 186 18.91 -11.88 -8.62
CA PRO A 186 19.51 -12.18 -7.32
C PRO A 186 20.37 -11.05 -6.77
N GLN A 187 20.88 -10.15 -7.62
CA GLN A 187 21.72 -9.02 -7.21
C GLN A 187 20.94 -7.97 -6.41
N ASP A 188 19.62 -7.89 -6.63
CA ASP A 188 18.77 -6.95 -5.90
C ASP A 188 18.32 -7.52 -4.55
N ASN A 189 18.63 -8.78 -4.25
CA ASN A 189 18.16 -9.44 -3.04
C ASN A 189 18.83 -8.86 -1.78
N ARG A 190 18.02 -8.31 -0.87
CA ARG A 190 18.45 -7.83 0.45
C ARG A 190 17.74 -8.53 1.60
N ARG A 191 16.51 -9.00 1.37
CA ARG A 191 15.61 -9.52 2.42
C ARG A 191 15.06 -10.92 2.10
N GLY A 192 15.68 -11.62 1.17
CA GLY A 192 15.38 -13.00 0.85
C GLY A 192 14.39 -13.13 -0.29
N ARG A 193 13.70 -14.27 -0.31
CA ARG A 193 12.79 -14.65 -1.39
C ARG A 193 11.35 -14.68 -0.90
N LEU A 194 10.46 -14.07 -1.67
CA LEU A 194 9.03 -14.21 -1.52
C LEU A 194 8.52 -15.33 -2.44
N LEU A 195 7.94 -16.36 -1.85
CA LEU A 195 7.30 -17.50 -2.48
C LEU A 195 5.79 -17.35 -2.28
N LEU A 196 5.05 -17.21 -3.38
CA LEU A 196 3.60 -17.10 -3.35
C LEU A 196 3.00 -18.51 -3.49
N ASP A 197 2.23 -18.94 -2.49
CA ASP A 197 1.51 -20.22 -2.46
C ASP A 197 0.01 -19.99 -2.66
N ARG A 198 -0.47 -20.30 -3.87
CA ARG A 198 -1.89 -20.16 -4.24
C ARG A 198 -2.82 -21.08 -3.44
N SER A 199 -2.29 -22.08 -2.73
CA SER A 199 -3.09 -23.02 -1.94
C SER A 199 -3.30 -22.56 -0.49
N ALA A 200 -2.48 -21.64 0.00
CA ALA A 200 -2.60 -21.06 1.32
C ALA A 200 -3.73 -20.02 1.34
N ARG A 201 -4.93 -20.43 1.76
CA ARG A 201 -5.94 -19.44 2.16
C ARG A 201 -5.45 -18.80 3.46
N VAL A 202 -5.00 -17.55 3.40
CA VAL A 202 -4.71 -16.78 4.61
C VAL A 202 -5.99 -16.73 5.44
N SER A 203 -5.87 -17.13 6.70
CA SER A 203 -7.00 -17.19 7.62
C SER A 203 -7.61 -15.81 7.77
N LEU A 204 -8.92 -15.70 7.49
CA LEU A 204 -9.72 -14.48 7.66
C LEU A 204 -9.82 -14.00 9.12
N SER A 205 -9.22 -14.74 10.05
CA SER A 205 -9.29 -14.51 11.49
C SER A 205 -8.28 -13.49 12.03
N SER A 206 -7.44 -12.88 11.19
CA SER A 206 -6.52 -11.82 11.61
C SER A 206 -7.13 -10.44 11.36
N PRO A 207 -6.92 -9.43 12.23
CA PRO A 207 -7.25 -8.03 11.92
C PRO A 207 -6.72 -7.69 10.52
N PHE A 208 -7.46 -6.92 9.73
CA PHE A 208 -7.15 -6.69 8.32
C PHE A 208 -5.70 -6.23 8.12
N THR A 209 -4.85 -7.19 7.74
CA THR A 209 -3.41 -7.05 7.51
C THR A 209 -3.11 -7.14 6.02
N PHE A 210 -4.03 -6.62 5.19
CA PHE A 210 -3.96 -6.65 3.73
C PHE A 210 -3.95 -8.06 3.11
N GLY A 211 -4.15 -9.11 3.90
CA GLY A 211 -4.02 -10.50 3.46
C GLY A 211 -2.68 -11.15 3.81
N GLY A 212 -1.76 -10.48 4.52
CA GLY A 212 -0.62 -11.15 5.17
C GLY A 212 -0.96 -11.56 6.61
N ASP A 213 -0.11 -12.32 7.29
CA ASP A 213 -0.27 -12.61 8.72
C ASP A 213 0.84 -11.98 9.58
N ALA A 214 0.62 -11.89 10.89
CA ALA A 214 1.58 -11.28 11.82
C ALA A 214 2.94 -11.99 11.85
N LYS A 215 2.98 -13.32 11.61
CA LYS A 215 4.24 -14.08 11.60
C LYS A 215 5.08 -13.71 10.39
N LEU A 216 4.43 -13.57 9.22
CA LEU A 216 5.08 -13.14 8.00
C LEU A 216 5.70 -11.74 8.15
N PHE A 217 4.94 -10.77 8.63
CA PHE A 217 5.46 -9.40 8.78
C PHE A 217 6.59 -9.32 9.81
N GLN A 218 6.47 -10.06 10.91
CA GLN A 218 7.55 -10.19 11.89
C GLN A 218 8.81 -10.82 11.28
N ALA A 219 8.67 -11.87 10.45
CA ALA A 219 9.80 -12.47 9.76
C ALA A 219 10.45 -11.51 8.76
N LEU A 220 9.65 -10.76 7.99
CA LEU A 220 10.13 -9.76 7.01
C LEU A 220 10.90 -8.60 7.65
N ALA A 221 10.48 -8.16 8.84
CA ALA A 221 11.15 -7.10 9.58
C ALA A 221 12.60 -7.44 9.95
N HIS A 222 12.88 -8.72 10.20
CA HIS A 222 14.21 -9.23 10.57
C HIS A 222 14.91 -10.02 9.45
N ALA A 223 14.36 -9.99 8.23
CA ALA A 223 14.85 -10.79 7.13
C ALA A 223 16.19 -10.30 6.57
N ASP A 224 16.99 -11.25 6.10
CA ASP A 224 18.22 -11.05 5.36
C ASP A 224 18.15 -11.71 3.97
N ALA A 225 19.22 -11.59 3.18
CA ALA A 225 19.27 -12.11 1.82
C ALA A 225 19.11 -13.65 1.73
N THR A 226 19.27 -14.39 2.84
CA THR A 226 19.13 -15.86 2.88
C THR A 226 17.74 -16.33 3.28
N SER A 227 16.88 -15.41 3.71
CA SER A 227 15.53 -15.72 4.20
C SER A 227 14.60 -16.21 3.09
N GLU A 228 13.65 -17.09 3.44
CA GLU A 228 12.55 -17.50 2.56
C GLU A 228 11.21 -17.22 3.25
N HIS A 229 10.31 -16.56 2.53
CA HIS A 229 9.01 -16.11 3.02
C HIS A 229 7.91 -16.73 2.18
N HIS A 230 6.93 -17.32 2.84
CA HIS A 230 5.76 -17.91 2.20
C HIS A 230 4.55 -17.03 2.48
N LEU A 231 3.87 -16.63 1.41
CA LEU A 231 2.59 -15.92 1.45
C LEU A 231 1.56 -16.71 0.64
#